data_AF-W6KZX3-F1
#
_entry.id   AF-W6KZX3-F1
#
_cell.length_a   1.000
_cell.length_b   1.000
_cell.length_c   1.000
_cell.angle_alpha   90.00
_cell.angle_beta   90.00
_cell.angle_gamma   90.00
#
_symmetry.space_group_name_H-M   'P 1'
#
loop_
_entity.id
_entity.type
_entity.pdbx_description
1 polymer ?
#
loop_
_entity_poly.entity_id
_entity_poly.type
_entity_poly.pdbx_seq_one_letter_code
_entity_poly.pdbx_strand_id
1 'polypeptide(L)'
;MSLCTKNPPPCVYIQSLDDRRKYKLVFRGDICLLGTERIKEYIEKSIGVPVAQQKLTFNGQEIADGLSGDTIGLYNNAILQFQRASSSLRDLPANRDCQRTTSLAKSASRRDSTSISPITPLHSSCSLMTITTKVVPRRPEVSEGAAEYPPLPKLEWGAKLGSYLDPYLDSLGASHQPRGRPYTGRSFLESFLPTQLTTDRSLFRPASGSSNQDNATETMRGVSTAKVTLETVGGKERPNGNLLRYETSEDEASLLEEDRHGKWQSTPNERESIESSVVSSRTLHANQGQQETLSRRADSHRRSSLLTDRCLPALRAENQALTRENELLQEKLLEAERRAANATSNWQLQEEVLALKAALEAAEKNKQRAVDEAQTMWLHKEAELIAELDFLRKERDQVCAIKENFKNEQQGQITSLQSQLRSQRDEIHAKEETIRQLHFTLAELQSKQDPREVSPVQEKSIDEFVRGSLERISKVLETPKIKLDEKGTCIINISDEISILITLDSESERLHMYTILLNELPASEAVCLRLYENLLEGALLGRNTAGGTIGISKEEGVVLLSIPVDVRYSDENALAHLVFPFVELVRRWKKGIQKLLSMP
;
A
#
# COMPACT_ATOMS: atom_id res chain seq x y z
N MET A 1 -0.82 25.80 7.43
CA MET A 1 -0.49 24.40 7.77
C MET A 1 -1.09 23.50 6.69
N SER A 2 -0.29 23.14 5.69
CA SER A 2 -0.72 22.25 4.60
C SER A 2 -0.77 20.82 5.15
N LEU A 3 -1.98 20.27 5.30
CA LEU A 3 -2.17 18.87 5.64
C LEU A 3 -1.67 18.06 4.45
N CYS A 4 -0.40 17.66 4.52
CA CYS A 4 0.24 16.75 3.58
C CYS A 4 -0.57 15.46 3.58
N THR A 5 -1.47 15.29 2.60
CA THR A 5 -2.26 14.08 2.40
C THR A 5 -1.31 12.99 1.92
N LYS A 6 -0.56 12.41 2.87
CA LYS A 6 0.25 11.23 2.62
C LYS A 6 -0.73 10.13 2.24
N ASN A 7 -0.76 9.78 0.95
CA ASN A 7 -1.53 8.63 0.48
C ASN A 7 -1.17 7.43 1.37
N PRO A 8 -2.17 6.69 1.88
CA PRO A 8 -1.91 5.55 2.75
C PRO A 8 -0.99 4.57 2.01
N PRO A 9 -0.01 3.96 2.71
CA PRO A 9 0.92 3.05 2.07
C PRO A 9 0.14 1.91 1.40
N PRO A 10 0.55 1.50 0.20
CA PRO A 10 -0.16 0.45 -0.53
C PRO A 10 -0.10 -0.86 0.25
N CYS A 11 -1.18 -1.64 0.17
CA CYS A 11 -1.31 -2.88 0.92
C CYS A 11 -2.07 -3.95 0.12
N VAL A 12 -1.76 -5.22 0.39
CA VAL A 12 -2.49 -6.40 -0.11
C VAL A 12 -3.04 -7.14 1.09
N TYR A 13 -4.22 -7.72 0.97
CA TYR A 13 -4.79 -8.57 2.00
C TYR A 13 -4.65 -10.04 1.62
N ILE A 14 -4.27 -10.89 2.57
CA ILE A 14 -4.20 -12.33 2.40
C ILE A 14 -5.28 -12.94 3.28
N GLN A 15 -6.30 -13.52 2.66
CA GLN A 15 -7.38 -14.23 3.34
C GLN A 15 -7.06 -15.71 3.33
N SER A 16 -6.72 -16.25 4.50
CA SER A 16 -6.46 -17.67 4.65
C SER A 16 -7.78 -18.44 4.74
N LEU A 17 -7.93 -19.47 3.90
CA LEU A 17 -9.11 -20.32 3.83
C LEU A 17 -9.16 -21.33 4.98
N ASP A 18 -7.99 -21.69 5.53
CA ASP A 18 -7.87 -22.70 6.59
C ASP A 18 -8.28 -22.14 7.96
N ASP A 19 -7.84 -20.92 8.29
CA ASP A 19 -8.10 -20.27 9.59
C ASP A 19 -9.15 -19.15 9.51
N ARG A 20 -9.63 -18.81 8.31
CA ARG A 20 -10.54 -17.68 8.02
C ARG A 20 -10.03 -16.32 8.50
N ARG A 21 -8.72 -16.16 8.70
CA ARG A 21 -8.10 -14.89 9.09
C ARG A 21 -7.68 -14.08 7.86
N LYS A 22 -7.72 -12.77 8.00
CA LYS A 22 -7.31 -11.80 6.97
C LYS A 22 -6.06 -11.08 7.45
N TYR A 23 -4.95 -11.28 6.78
CA TYR A 23 -3.66 -10.66 7.06
C TYR A 23 -3.48 -9.44 6.16
N LYS A 24 -2.99 -8.32 6.71
CA LYS A 24 -2.71 -7.11 5.94
C LYS A 24 -1.21 -6.99 5.68
N LEU A 25 -0.82 -7.17 4.43
CA LEU A 25 0.53 -6.99 3.96
C LEU A 25 0.74 -5.53 3.53
N VAL A 26 1.44 -4.75 4.36
CA VAL A 26 1.85 -3.37 4.01
C VAL A 26 3.27 -3.40 3.49
N PHE A 27 3.49 -2.88 2.29
CA PHE A 27 4.82 -2.81 1.67
C PHE A 27 5.18 -1.37 1.34
N ARG A 28 6.48 -1.10 1.29
CA ARG A 28 7.03 0.18 0.85
C ARG A 28 7.55 -0.02 -0.58
N GLY A 29 6.89 0.58 -1.56
CA GLY A 29 7.22 0.47 -2.98
C GLY A 29 5.99 0.17 -3.85
N ASP A 30 6.21 -0.04 -5.13
CA ASP A 30 5.14 -0.34 -6.09
C ASP A 30 4.65 -1.78 -5.97
N ILE A 31 3.33 -1.94 -5.90
CA ILE A 31 2.67 -3.25 -5.77
C ILE A 31 2.94 -4.15 -6.99
N CYS A 32 3.11 -3.54 -8.16
CA CYS A 32 3.40 -4.20 -9.43
C CYS A 32 4.73 -4.98 -9.40
N LEU A 33 5.69 -4.55 -8.56
CA LEU A 33 6.99 -5.20 -8.40
C LEU A 33 7.01 -6.27 -7.30
N LEU A 34 5.88 -6.50 -6.62
CA LEU A 34 5.78 -7.47 -5.55
C LEU A 34 5.73 -8.89 -6.13
N GLY A 35 6.87 -9.60 -6.09
CA GLY A 35 6.95 -11.00 -6.51
C GLY A 35 6.21 -11.95 -5.57
N THR A 36 5.65 -13.01 -6.14
CA THR A 36 4.97 -14.10 -5.42
C THR A 36 5.82 -14.74 -4.33
N GLU A 37 7.12 -14.90 -4.59
CA GLU A 37 8.08 -15.43 -3.62
C GLU A 37 8.12 -14.60 -2.33
N ARG A 38 8.15 -13.27 -2.44
CA ARG A 38 8.13 -12.37 -1.28
C ARG A 38 6.82 -12.45 -0.50
N ILE A 39 5.69 -12.63 -1.19
CA ILE A 39 4.39 -12.81 -0.55
C ILE A 39 4.40 -14.13 0.23
N LYS A 40 4.90 -15.21 -0.37
CA LYS A 40 4.99 -16.53 0.28
C LYS A 40 5.97 -16.54 1.46
N GLU A 41 7.14 -15.92 1.32
CA GLU A 41 8.10 -15.73 2.42
C GLU A 41 7.48 -14.98 3.60
N TYR A 42 6.69 -13.92 3.32
CA TYR A 42 5.99 -13.20 4.38
C TYR A 42 4.97 -14.09 5.09
N ILE A 43 4.21 -14.89 4.34
CA ILE A 43 3.25 -15.85 4.90
C ILE A 43 3.97 -16.91 5.73
N GLU A 44 5.12 -17.41 5.29
CA GLU A 44 5.93 -18.36 6.06
C GLU A 44 6.38 -17.73 7.37
N LYS A 45 6.87 -16.50 7.33
CA LYS A 45 7.34 -15.78 8.52
C LYS A 45 6.22 -15.43 9.51
N SER A 46 5.01 -15.14 9.00
CA SER A 46 3.88 -14.69 9.83
C SER A 46 2.98 -15.83 10.31
N ILE A 47 2.72 -16.83 9.47
CA ILE A 47 1.80 -17.96 9.73
C ILE A 47 2.57 -19.25 10.07
N GLY A 48 3.85 -19.37 9.68
CA GLY A 48 4.66 -20.56 9.93
C GLY A 48 4.42 -21.71 8.95
N VAL A 49 3.83 -21.45 7.78
CA VAL A 49 3.61 -22.45 6.74
C VAL A 49 4.76 -22.42 5.73
N PRO A 50 5.51 -23.52 5.52
CA PRO A 50 6.63 -23.54 4.57
C PRO A 50 6.20 -23.17 3.15
N VAL A 51 7.02 -22.41 2.40
CA VAL A 51 6.71 -21.91 1.04
C VAL A 51 6.21 -23.02 0.09
N ALA A 52 6.80 -24.22 0.17
CA ALA A 52 6.42 -25.37 -0.64
C ALA A 52 5.00 -25.90 -0.37
N GLN A 53 4.41 -25.59 0.79
CA GLN A 53 3.05 -25.97 1.17
C GLN A 53 2.04 -24.84 0.95
N GLN A 54 2.45 -23.72 0.36
CA GLN A 54 1.57 -22.56 0.17
C GLN A 54 0.96 -22.53 -1.22
N LYS A 55 -0.37 -22.54 -1.28
CA LYS A 55 -1.14 -22.32 -2.50
C LYS A 55 -1.82 -20.96 -2.42
N LEU A 56 -1.49 -20.06 -3.33
CA LEU A 56 -2.07 -18.72 -3.44
C LEU A 56 -2.99 -18.67 -4.66
N THR A 57 -4.20 -18.14 -4.48
CA THR A 57 -5.12 -17.87 -5.57
C THR A 57 -5.57 -16.40 -5.55
N PHE A 58 -5.74 -15.83 -6.74
CA PHE A 58 -6.27 -14.48 -6.93
C PHE A 58 -7.35 -14.53 -7.99
N ASN A 59 -8.54 -14.00 -7.69
CA ASN A 59 -9.73 -14.12 -8.54
C ASN A 59 -10.05 -15.56 -8.98
N GLY A 60 -9.78 -16.54 -8.11
CA GLY A 60 -10.00 -17.97 -8.38
C GLY A 60 -8.92 -18.64 -9.22
N GLN A 61 -7.92 -17.91 -9.71
CA GLN A 61 -6.79 -18.46 -10.46
C GLN A 61 -5.60 -18.71 -9.53
N GLU A 62 -4.99 -19.89 -9.64
CA GLU A 62 -3.77 -20.22 -8.90
C GLU A 62 -2.59 -19.44 -9.45
N ILE A 63 -1.87 -18.79 -8.54
CA ILE A 63 -0.72 -17.96 -8.88
C ILE A 63 0.53 -18.84 -8.87
N ALA A 64 1.22 -18.92 -10.01
CA ALA A 64 2.49 -19.62 -10.13
C ALA A 64 3.64 -18.86 -9.45
N ASP A 65 4.65 -19.60 -8.99
CA ASP A 65 5.86 -19.04 -8.42
C ASP A 65 6.67 -18.25 -9.47
N GLY A 66 7.35 -17.19 -9.03
CA GLY A 66 8.17 -16.32 -9.87
C GLY A 66 7.41 -15.22 -10.62
N LEU A 67 6.08 -15.18 -10.56
CA LEU A 67 5.29 -14.10 -11.18
C LEU A 67 5.37 -12.80 -10.38
N SER A 68 5.42 -11.67 -11.08
CA SER A 68 5.35 -10.32 -10.51
C SER A 68 3.91 -9.88 -10.28
N GLY A 69 3.71 -8.93 -9.36
CA GLY A 69 2.39 -8.37 -9.04
C GLY A 69 1.69 -7.80 -10.27
N ASP A 70 2.44 -7.20 -11.21
CA ASP A 70 1.91 -6.69 -12.47
C ASP A 70 1.31 -7.78 -13.36
N THR A 71 2.06 -8.88 -13.56
CA THR A 71 1.60 -10.02 -14.38
C THR A 71 0.38 -10.72 -13.76
N ILE A 72 0.25 -10.68 -12.44
CA ILE A 72 -0.89 -11.25 -11.70
C ILE A 72 -2.10 -10.29 -11.72
N GLY A 73 -1.88 -9.00 -11.99
CA GLY A 73 -2.90 -7.96 -11.88
C GLY A 73 -3.20 -7.52 -10.44
N LEU A 74 -2.20 -7.54 -9.55
CA LEU A 74 -2.34 -7.07 -8.18
C LEU A 74 -2.46 -5.55 -8.12
N TYR A 75 -3.46 -5.07 -7.38
CA TYR A 75 -3.72 -3.66 -7.15
C TYR A 75 -3.87 -3.36 -5.65
N ASN A 76 -3.83 -2.09 -5.27
CA ASN A 76 -3.91 -1.69 -3.87
C ASN A 76 -5.24 -2.16 -3.24
N ASN A 77 -5.15 -2.83 -2.09
CA ASN A 77 -6.22 -3.54 -1.39
C ASN A 77 -6.72 -4.83 -2.06
N ALA A 78 -5.98 -5.41 -3.02
CA ALA A 78 -6.27 -6.74 -3.55
C ALA A 78 -6.36 -7.80 -2.44
N ILE A 79 -7.22 -8.80 -2.62
CA ILE A 79 -7.42 -9.90 -1.67
C ILE A 79 -6.93 -11.20 -2.31
N LEU A 80 -5.82 -11.72 -1.81
CA LEU A 80 -5.29 -13.03 -2.14
C LEU A 80 -5.95 -14.09 -1.24
N GLN A 81 -6.34 -15.22 -1.80
CA GLN A 81 -6.78 -16.38 -1.03
C GLN A 81 -5.58 -17.31 -0.80
N PHE A 82 -5.36 -17.68 0.45
CA PHE A 82 -4.29 -18.60 0.84
C PHE A 82 -4.90 -19.93 1.29
N GLN A 83 -4.31 -21.03 0.82
CA GLN A 83 -4.66 -22.38 1.24
C GLN A 83 -3.38 -23.18 1.46
N ARG A 84 -3.32 -23.97 2.54
CA ARG A 84 -2.27 -24.94 2.71
C ARG A 84 -2.46 -26.07 1.71
N ALA A 85 -1.52 -26.22 0.78
CA ALA A 85 -1.45 -27.41 -0.05
C ALA A 85 -1.32 -28.61 0.89
N SER A 86 -2.33 -29.49 0.88
CA SER A 86 -2.20 -30.79 1.52
C SER A 86 -1.01 -31.45 0.86
N SER A 87 0.06 -31.65 1.62
CA SER A 87 1.18 -32.46 1.20
C SER A 87 0.62 -33.87 0.98
N SER A 88 0.16 -34.14 -0.24
CA SER A 88 -0.13 -35.49 -0.67
C SER A 88 1.19 -36.22 -0.57
N LEU A 89 1.35 -36.98 0.50
CA LEU A 89 2.50 -37.77 0.86
C LEU A 89 2.61 -38.98 -0.10
N ARG A 90 2.68 -38.71 -1.40
CA ARG A 90 2.85 -39.64 -2.51
C ARG A 90 3.47 -38.84 -3.64
N ASP A 91 4.79 -38.85 -3.69
CA ASP A 91 5.63 -38.80 -4.89
C ASP A 91 7.04 -38.41 -4.45
N LEU A 92 7.68 -39.34 -3.72
CA LEU A 92 9.13 -39.39 -3.71
C LEU A 92 9.56 -39.97 -5.07
N PRO A 93 10.36 -39.27 -5.89
CA PRO A 93 10.97 -39.88 -7.06
C PRO A 93 11.90 -41.00 -6.59
N ALA A 94 11.58 -42.22 -6.98
CA ALA A 94 12.45 -43.37 -6.80
C ALA A 94 13.79 -43.09 -7.48
N ASN A 95 14.82 -43.01 -6.63
CA ASN A 95 16.21 -43.12 -6.99
C ASN A 95 16.42 -44.27 -8.00
N ARG A 96 16.90 -43.95 -9.21
CA ARG A 96 17.40 -44.93 -10.17
C ARG A 96 18.66 -44.40 -10.82
N ASP A 97 19.78 -44.83 -10.26
CA ASP A 97 21.04 -44.91 -10.96
C ASP A 97 21.07 -46.14 -11.89
N CYS A 98 21.67 -45.92 -13.06
CA CYS A 98 22.32 -46.85 -14.00
C CYS A 98 21.53 -48.04 -14.58
N GLN A 99 21.29 -48.02 -15.90
CA GLN A 99 22.11 -48.79 -16.86
C GLN A 99 21.88 -48.40 -18.33
N ARG A 100 23.00 -48.36 -19.04
CA ARG A 100 23.27 -48.22 -20.48
C ARG A 100 22.70 -49.41 -21.28
N THR A 101 22.05 -49.18 -22.42
CA THR A 101 22.28 -49.85 -23.73
C THR A 101 21.31 -49.41 -24.85
N THR A 102 21.90 -48.86 -25.91
CA THR A 102 21.65 -49.07 -27.36
C THR A 102 20.23 -49.12 -27.97
N SER A 103 20.06 -48.21 -28.96
CA SER A 103 19.69 -48.45 -30.37
C SER A 103 18.22 -48.38 -30.84
N LEU A 104 18.04 -47.45 -31.78
CA LEU A 104 17.40 -47.54 -33.10
C LEU A 104 15.86 -47.54 -33.27
N ALA A 105 15.47 -46.67 -34.23
CA ALA A 105 14.33 -46.75 -35.14
C ALA A 105 12.95 -46.37 -34.57
N LYS A 106 11.98 -45.80 -35.30
CA LYS A 106 11.83 -45.11 -36.61
C LYS A 106 10.32 -44.82 -36.70
N SER A 107 9.92 -43.86 -37.54
CA SER A 107 8.54 -43.52 -38.00
C SER A 107 7.64 -42.75 -37.00
N ALA A 108 7.12 -41.56 -37.28
CA ALA A 108 6.44 -40.95 -38.45
C ALA A 108 4.95 -41.33 -38.56
N SER A 109 4.05 -40.36 -38.30
CA SER A 109 2.75 -40.11 -38.94
C SER A 109 1.96 -39.11 -38.06
N ARG A 110 1.73 -37.83 -38.39
CA ARG A 110 1.01 -37.20 -39.52
C ARG A 110 -0.48 -36.95 -39.21
N ARG A 111 -0.87 -35.66 -39.34
CA ARG A 111 -2.20 -35.03 -39.59
C ARG A 111 -3.16 -34.88 -38.41
N ASP A 112 -3.53 -33.63 -38.07
CA ASP A 112 -4.60 -32.78 -38.67
C ASP A 112 -5.98 -33.38 -38.36
N SER A 113 -7.05 -32.69 -37.98
CA SER A 113 -7.40 -31.27 -37.77
C SER A 113 -8.90 -31.28 -37.41
N THR A 114 -9.43 -30.19 -36.82
CA THR A 114 -10.87 -29.78 -36.81
C THR A 114 -11.88 -30.72 -36.12
N SER A 115 -13.00 -30.33 -35.51
CA SER A 115 -13.66 -29.08 -35.12
C SER A 115 -15.01 -29.52 -34.50
N ILE A 116 -15.77 -28.59 -33.93
CA ILE A 116 -17.23 -28.63 -33.70
C ILE A 116 -17.70 -29.22 -32.34
N SER A 117 -18.15 -28.27 -31.51
CA SER A 117 -19.13 -28.30 -30.40
C SER A 117 -20.47 -28.98 -30.79
N PRO A 118 -21.59 -28.96 -30.03
CA PRO A 118 -21.88 -28.33 -28.72
C PRO A 118 -22.78 -29.19 -27.78
N ILE A 119 -23.32 -28.52 -26.74
CA ILE A 119 -24.61 -28.77 -26.04
C ILE A 119 -24.53 -29.53 -24.70
N THR A 120 -24.96 -28.80 -23.67
CA THR A 120 -25.29 -29.12 -22.27
C THR A 120 -26.56 -30.02 -22.16
N PRO A 121 -27.28 -30.22 -21.03
CA PRO A 121 -27.03 -29.94 -19.59
C PRO A 121 -27.41 -31.15 -18.68
N LEU A 122 -27.37 -30.91 -17.35
CA LEU A 122 -28.32 -31.36 -16.30
C LEU A 122 -27.74 -32.18 -15.12
N HIS A 123 -27.95 -31.58 -13.96
CA HIS A 123 -28.46 -32.14 -12.71
C HIS A 123 -27.67 -33.13 -11.84
N SER A 124 -27.54 -32.67 -10.58
CA SER A 124 -27.60 -33.45 -9.34
C SER A 124 -26.37 -34.33 -9.09
N SER A 125 -25.98 -34.66 -7.86
CA SER A 125 -26.66 -34.62 -6.59
C SER A 125 -25.60 -34.79 -5.50
N CYS A 126 -25.93 -34.32 -4.31
CA CYS A 126 -25.21 -34.58 -3.08
C CYS A 126 -24.92 -36.08 -2.89
N SER A 127 -23.72 -36.41 -2.40
CA SER A 127 -23.53 -37.63 -1.63
C SER A 127 -22.53 -37.38 -0.50
N LEU A 128 -23.07 -37.45 0.72
CA LEU A 128 -22.37 -37.61 1.98
C LEU A 128 -21.72 -39.01 2.00
N MET A 129 -20.44 -39.10 2.35
CA MET A 129 -19.89 -40.26 3.06
C MET A 129 -18.76 -39.79 3.99
N THR A 130 -18.97 -39.85 5.29
CA THR A 130 -18.66 -40.97 6.20
C THR A 130 -17.23 -40.88 6.71
N ILE A 131 -17.13 -40.36 7.93
CA ILE A 131 -15.93 -40.31 8.76
C ILE A 131 -15.64 -41.73 9.25
N THR A 132 -14.51 -42.30 8.81
CA THR A 132 -13.89 -43.45 9.49
C THR A 132 -12.62 -42.98 10.18
N THR A 133 -12.72 -42.88 11.50
CA THR A 133 -11.58 -42.79 12.42
C THR A 133 -10.73 -44.05 12.31
N LYS A 134 -9.39 -43.91 12.31
CA LYS A 134 -8.48 -44.86 12.97
C LYS A 134 -7.01 -44.40 12.93
N VAL A 135 -6.43 -44.40 14.13
CA VAL A 135 -5.10 -44.93 14.50
C VAL A 135 -3.88 -44.05 14.22
N VAL A 136 -3.41 -43.48 15.33
CA VAL A 136 -2.06 -42.99 15.63
C VAL A 136 -1.05 -44.13 15.52
N PRO A 137 0.13 -43.88 14.91
CA PRO A 137 1.37 -44.28 15.60
C PRO A 137 2.52 -43.27 15.52
N ARG A 138 3.06 -42.99 16.72
CA ARG A 138 4.47 -42.87 17.16
C ARG A 138 5.55 -42.27 16.23
N ARG A 139 6.19 -41.24 16.81
CA ARG A 139 7.53 -40.64 16.54
C ARG A 139 8.65 -41.67 16.29
N PRO A 140 9.63 -41.28 15.46
CA PRO A 140 11.04 -41.13 15.89
C PRO A 140 11.54 -39.71 15.53
N GLU A 141 12.11 -38.90 16.41
CA GLU A 141 13.48 -38.90 16.98
C GLU A 141 14.65 -39.06 15.97
N VAL A 142 15.58 -38.09 16.08
CA VAL A 142 16.96 -38.00 15.51
C VAL A 142 17.01 -37.45 14.07
N SER A 143 17.84 -36.49 13.64
CA SER A 143 19.10 -35.88 14.15
C SER A 143 19.30 -34.48 13.55
N GLU A 144 19.90 -33.59 14.34
CA GLU A 144 20.52 -32.33 13.92
C GLU A 144 21.75 -32.58 13.04
N GLY A 145 21.89 -31.77 11.99
CA GLY A 145 23.08 -31.72 11.13
C GLY A 145 23.18 -30.33 10.52
N ALA A 146 23.78 -29.39 11.26
CA ALA A 146 24.08 -28.04 10.81
C ALA A 146 25.25 -28.07 9.82
N ALA A 147 25.02 -27.62 8.59
CA ALA A 147 26.07 -27.31 7.62
C ALA A 147 26.20 -25.78 7.52
N GLU A 148 27.32 -25.26 8.03
CA GLU A 148 27.75 -23.87 7.89
C GLU A 148 28.10 -23.58 6.43
N TYR A 149 27.50 -22.53 5.86
CA TYR A 149 27.96 -21.90 4.62
C TYR A 149 28.78 -20.65 4.94
N PRO A 150 29.85 -20.36 4.18
CA PRO A 150 30.66 -19.16 4.40
C PRO A 150 29.93 -17.89 3.92
N PRO A 151 30.14 -16.73 4.56
CA PRO A 151 29.44 -15.49 4.21
C PRO A 151 30.00 -14.86 2.93
N LEU A 152 29.11 -14.46 2.04
CA LEU A 152 29.42 -13.63 0.86
C LEU A 152 29.73 -12.17 1.27
N PRO A 153 30.58 -11.46 0.51
CA PRO A 153 31.07 -10.13 0.88
C PRO A 153 29.98 -9.06 0.77
N LYS A 154 29.90 -8.21 1.80
CA LYS A 154 29.05 -7.01 1.86
C LYS A 154 29.48 -6.01 0.79
N LEU A 155 28.61 -5.69 -0.16
CA LEU A 155 28.74 -4.50 -1.00
C LEU A 155 28.25 -3.27 -0.21
N GLU A 156 29.17 -2.36 0.07
CA GLU A 156 28.91 -1.05 0.65
C GLU A 156 28.34 -0.11 -0.42
N TRP A 157 27.06 0.24 -0.31
CA TRP A 157 26.48 1.39 -1.00
C TRP A 157 26.33 2.51 0.03
N GLY A 158 27.36 3.34 0.17
CA GLY A 158 27.39 4.41 1.16
C GLY A 158 28.33 5.54 0.79
N ALA A 159 27.98 6.33 -0.24
CA ALA A 159 28.37 7.73 -0.37
C ALA A 159 27.81 8.33 -1.67
N LYS A 160 26.75 9.13 -1.57
CA LYS A 160 26.42 10.29 -2.42
C LYS A 160 24.93 10.63 -2.28
N LEU A 161 24.59 11.38 -1.25
CA LEU A 161 23.49 12.34 -1.31
C LEU A 161 23.91 13.53 -0.45
N GLY A 162 24.35 14.58 -1.13
CA GLY A 162 24.74 15.85 -0.55
C GLY A 162 23.51 16.66 -0.13
N SER A 163 23.63 17.26 1.04
CA SER A 163 23.25 18.63 1.38
C SER A 163 22.27 19.35 0.43
N TYR A 164 21.00 19.37 0.81
CA TYR A 164 20.11 20.51 0.58
C TYR A 164 19.37 20.77 1.90
N LEU A 165 19.86 21.73 2.68
CA LEU A 165 19.18 22.30 3.83
C LEU A 165 18.70 23.70 3.43
N ASP A 166 17.39 23.89 3.51
CA ASP A 166 16.66 25.14 3.29
C ASP A 166 16.70 25.98 4.58
N PRO A 167 17.11 27.28 4.56
CA PRO A 167 17.35 28.05 5.77
C PRO A 167 16.17 28.96 6.12
N TYR A 168 15.09 28.44 6.69
CA TYR A 168 14.05 29.29 7.30
C TYR A 168 13.28 28.51 8.38
N LEU A 169 13.76 28.52 9.62
CA LEU A 169 12.96 28.33 10.84
C LEU A 169 13.82 28.48 12.11
N ASP A 170 14.19 29.72 12.43
CA ASP A 170 14.63 30.11 13.78
C ASP A 170 13.62 31.10 14.34
N SER A 171 12.67 30.60 15.13
CA SER A 171 12.02 31.34 16.23
C SER A 171 10.92 30.47 16.84
N LEU A 172 11.20 29.93 18.03
CA LEU A 172 10.35 29.96 19.22
C LEU A 172 10.91 28.94 20.23
N GLY A 173 11.62 29.48 21.22
CA GLY A 173 12.07 28.71 22.37
C GLY A 173 10.91 28.37 23.30
N ALA A 174 10.90 27.15 23.82
CA ALA A 174 10.19 26.81 25.03
C ALA A 174 10.96 25.74 25.81
N SER A 175 11.21 26.09 27.07
CA SER A 175 12.01 25.38 28.06
C SER A 175 11.34 24.06 28.49
N HIS A 176 12.09 22.96 28.45
CA HIS A 176 11.75 21.72 29.15
C HIS A 176 12.42 21.71 30.54
N GLN A 177 11.62 21.53 31.60
CA GLN A 177 12.07 20.93 32.85
C GLN A 177 11.21 19.70 33.16
N PRO A 178 11.81 18.58 33.63
CA PRO A 178 11.08 17.41 34.08
C PRO A 178 10.96 17.41 35.61
N ARG A 179 9.78 17.05 36.13
CA ARG A 179 9.65 16.54 37.50
C ARG A 179 8.75 15.32 37.50
N GLY A 180 9.38 14.17 37.77
CA GLY A 180 8.68 13.00 38.28
C GLY A 180 8.51 13.10 39.80
N ARG A 181 7.44 12.52 40.31
CA ARG A 181 7.45 11.58 41.45
C ARG A 181 6.07 10.89 41.59
N PRO A 182 6.01 9.69 42.21
CA PRO A 182 4.84 8.82 42.25
C PRO A 182 4.11 8.90 43.60
N TYR A 183 2.81 8.56 43.67
CA TYR A 183 2.17 8.07 44.90
C TYR A 183 0.90 7.23 44.65
N THR A 184 0.97 6.00 45.18
CA THR A 184 -0.01 5.19 45.94
C THR A 184 -1.52 5.39 45.78
N GLY A 185 -2.22 4.25 45.72
CA GLY A 185 -3.65 4.14 45.50
C GLY A 185 -4.58 4.53 46.66
N ARG A 186 -5.83 4.74 46.26
CA ARG A 186 -7.04 4.84 47.09
C ARG A 186 -8.25 4.43 46.25
N SER A 187 -9.11 3.62 46.86
CA SER A 187 -10.40 3.10 46.36
C SER A 187 -11.37 4.21 45.92
N PHE A 188 -12.04 4.04 44.78
CA PHE A 188 -12.84 5.11 44.18
C PHE A 188 -14.17 4.61 43.57
N LEU A 189 -15.30 4.98 44.19
CA LEU A 189 -16.66 4.86 43.65
C LEU A 189 -17.36 6.24 43.57
N GLU A 190 -16.60 7.35 43.58
CA GLU A 190 -17.16 8.71 43.74
C GLU A 190 -16.65 9.77 42.73
N SER A 191 -16.18 9.42 41.53
CA SER A 191 -15.86 10.45 40.51
C SER A 191 -16.28 10.06 39.12
N PHE A 192 -17.52 10.41 38.77
CA PHE A 192 -17.89 10.70 37.39
C PHE A 192 -18.78 11.94 37.37
N LEU A 193 -18.16 13.12 37.30
CA LEU A 193 -18.77 14.34 36.77
C LEU A 193 -18.18 14.57 35.36
N PRO A 194 -18.98 14.98 34.36
CA PRO A 194 -18.46 15.27 33.03
C PRO A 194 -17.77 16.65 33.01
N THR A 195 -16.53 16.65 32.55
CA THR A 195 -15.77 17.85 32.19
C THR A 195 -16.48 18.59 31.05
N GLN A 196 -17.01 19.78 31.33
CA GLN A 196 -17.67 20.62 30.33
C GLN A 196 -16.66 21.35 29.44
N LEU A 197 -16.84 21.24 28.13
CA LEU A 197 -16.32 22.19 27.14
C LEU A 197 -17.27 23.41 27.10
N THR A 198 -16.95 24.45 27.85
CA THR A 198 -17.62 25.75 27.78
C THR A 198 -17.11 26.52 26.56
N THR A 199 -17.96 26.71 25.55
CA THR A 199 -17.74 27.72 24.52
C THR A 199 -18.34 29.03 25.02
N ASP A 200 -17.45 29.94 25.41
CA ASP A 200 -17.76 31.28 25.91
C ASP A 200 -18.36 32.14 24.78
N ARG A 201 -19.59 32.63 24.95
CA ARG A 201 -20.22 33.59 24.02
C ARG A 201 -21.10 34.58 24.78
N SER A 202 -20.48 35.49 25.50
CA SER A 202 -21.18 36.69 26.02
C SER A 202 -20.23 37.84 26.33
N LEU A 203 -19.89 38.66 25.33
CA LEU A 203 -19.51 40.06 25.55
C LEU A 203 -19.94 40.91 24.35
N PHE A 204 -20.94 41.77 24.57
CA PHE A 204 -21.13 43.13 24.03
C PHE A 204 -22.63 43.50 24.07
N ARG A 205 -23.05 44.07 25.21
CA ARG A 205 -24.05 45.14 25.24
C ARG A 205 -23.31 46.45 24.97
N PRO A 206 -23.95 47.43 24.32
CA PRO A 206 -23.82 48.78 24.83
C PRO A 206 -25.18 49.40 25.15
N ALA A 207 -25.08 50.29 26.13
CA ALA A 207 -26.15 51.01 26.76
C ALA A 207 -26.75 52.11 25.86
N SER A 208 -27.98 52.45 26.21
CA SER A 208 -28.66 53.71 25.94
C SER A 208 -27.78 54.95 26.11
N GLY A 209 -27.84 55.86 25.14
CA GLY A 209 -27.29 57.21 25.25
C GLY A 209 -27.96 58.15 24.25
N SER A 210 -28.73 59.09 24.76
CA SER A 210 -29.35 60.22 24.05
C SER A 210 -28.31 61.21 23.52
N SER A 211 -28.50 61.75 22.30
CA SER A 211 -28.36 63.19 22.07
C SER A 211 -29.03 63.63 20.76
N ASN A 212 -29.66 64.79 20.84
CA ASN A 212 -30.13 65.62 19.73
C ASN A 212 -29.01 65.94 18.72
N GLN A 213 -29.34 66.06 17.44
CA GLN A 213 -29.36 67.34 16.69
C GLN A 213 -29.50 67.14 15.17
N ASP A 214 -30.42 67.94 14.62
CA ASP A 214 -30.35 68.73 13.39
C ASP A 214 -30.43 68.10 11.99
N ASN A 215 -31.59 68.38 11.37
CA ASN A 215 -31.81 69.13 10.12
C ASN A 215 -31.10 68.73 8.81
N ALA A 216 -31.91 68.41 7.80
CA ALA A 216 -31.92 69.00 6.43
C ALA A 216 -32.84 68.15 5.54
N THR A 217 -34.05 68.60 5.20
CA THR A 217 -34.43 69.24 3.93
C THR A 217 -34.05 68.44 2.67
N GLU A 218 -35.05 67.91 1.95
CA GLU A 218 -35.37 68.19 0.53
C GLU A 218 -36.34 67.11 0.02
N THR A 219 -37.61 67.43 -0.29
CA THR A 219 -38.16 68.05 -1.52
C THR A 219 -38.81 67.00 -2.43
N MET A 220 -40.14 67.05 -2.43
CA MET A 220 -41.12 66.80 -3.48
C MET A 220 -40.78 65.98 -4.75
N ARG A 221 -41.69 65.03 -5.02
CA ARG A 221 -42.53 64.80 -6.24
C ARG A 221 -42.62 63.29 -6.44
N GLY A 222 -43.73 62.66 -6.81
CA GLY A 222 -45.03 63.11 -7.25
C GLY A 222 -45.74 61.87 -7.81
N VAL A 223 -46.98 61.65 -7.36
CA VAL A 223 -48.13 61.22 -8.15
C VAL A 223 -47.85 60.50 -9.48
N SER A 224 -48.29 59.24 -9.63
CA SER A 224 -49.45 58.96 -10.49
C SER A 224 -49.89 57.49 -10.44
N THR A 225 -51.18 57.37 -10.70
CA THR A 225 -52.12 56.26 -10.63
C THR A 225 -52.14 55.33 -11.87
N ALA A 226 -52.93 54.26 -11.73
CA ALA A 226 -53.49 53.33 -12.74
C ALA A 226 -52.69 52.03 -12.94
N LYS A 227 -53.16 50.81 -12.58
CA LYS A 227 -54.42 50.07 -12.81
C LYS A 227 -54.48 49.38 -14.18
N VAL A 228 -54.81 48.07 -14.12
CA VAL A 228 -55.22 47.13 -15.21
C VAL A 228 -54.07 46.71 -16.15
N THR A 229 -53.86 45.48 -16.64
CA THR A 229 -54.76 44.34 -16.96
C THR A 229 -53.93 43.05 -17.13
N LEU A 230 -54.51 41.90 -16.76
CA LEU A 230 -54.09 40.57 -17.21
C LEU A 230 -54.30 40.44 -18.73
N GLU A 231 -53.32 39.91 -19.46
CA GLU A 231 -53.58 39.10 -20.65
C GLU A 231 -52.60 37.92 -20.75
N THR A 232 -53.20 36.74 -20.79
CA THR A 232 -52.66 35.45 -21.25
C THR A 232 -52.53 35.45 -22.77
N VAL A 233 -51.35 35.18 -23.34
CA VAL A 233 -51.20 34.51 -24.64
C VAL A 233 -49.88 33.73 -24.65
N GLY A 234 -49.95 32.46 -25.05
CA GLY A 234 -48.81 31.56 -25.17
C GLY A 234 -47.94 31.82 -26.40
N GLY A 235 -46.71 31.30 -26.37
CA GLY A 235 -45.80 31.31 -27.49
C GLY A 235 -44.77 30.19 -27.38
N LYS A 236 -44.78 29.30 -28.36
CA LYS A 236 -43.75 28.28 -28.62
C LYS A 236 -42.40 28.98 -28.87
N GLU A 237 -41.35 28.55 -28.19
CA GLU A 237 -39.97 28.88 -28.59
C GLU A 237 -39.17 27.62 -28.92
N ARG A 238 -38.57 27.65 -30.11
CA ARG A 238 -37.51 26.74 -30.58
C ARG A 238 -36.19 27.17 -29.92
N PRO A 239 -35.26 26.25 -29.61
CA PRO A 239 -33.92 26.64 -29.19
C PRO A 239 -33.02 26.90 -30.41
N ASN A 240 -32.49 28.12 -30.52
CA ASN A 240 -31.34 28.43 -31.36
C ASN A 240 -30.07 27.95 -30.65
N GLY A 241 -29.35 27.03 -31.30
CA GLY A 241 -28.00 26.65 -30.91
C GLY A 241 -26.98 27.68 -31.38
N ASN A 242 -26.23 28.28 -30.45
CA ASN A 242 -25.03 29.03 -30.76
C ASN A 242 -23.82 28.10 -30.61
N LEU A 243 -23.26 27.75 -31.77
CA LEU A 243 -22.01 27.02 -31.97
C LEU A 243 -20.86 28.03 -31.83
N LEU A 244 -20.15 28.05 -30.70
CA LEU A 244 -18.91 28.81 -30.54
C LEU A 244 -17.74 27.99 -31.07
N ARG A 245 -17.21 28.48 -32.19
CA ARG A 245 -16.02 28.04 -32.90
C ARG A 245 -14.81 28.63 -32.16
N TYR A 246 -13.93 27.79 -31.60
CA TYR A 246 -12.61 28.26 -31.14
C TYR A 246 -11.62 28.16 -32.30
N GLU A 247 -11.13 29.33 -32.71
CA GLU A 247 -9.99 29.50 -33.60
C GLU A 247 -8.71 29.18 -32.82
N THR A 248 -7.91 28.26 -33.34
CA THR A 248 -6.54 28.00 -32.88
C THR A 248 -5.60 28.98 -33.57
N SER A 249 -4.98 29.86 -32.80
CA SER A 249 -3.86 30.69 -33.29
C SER A 249 -2.58 29.84 -33.30
N GLU A 250 -2.11 29.54 -34.50
CA GLU A 250 -0.71 29.27 -34.78
C GLU A 250 0.03 30.60 -34.67
N ASP A 251 1.06 30.66 -33.82
CA ASP A 251 2.24 31.55 -33.95
C ASP A 251 3.07 31.41 -32.67
N GLU A 252 4.15 30.62 -32.73
CA GLU A 252 5.46 31.04 -32.23
C GLU A 252 6.51 30.02 -32.64
N ALA A 253 7.24 30.37 -33.71
CA ALA A 253 8.53 29.82 -34.04
C ALA A 253 9.62 30.76 -33.51
N SER A 254 10.78 30.18 -33.22
CA SER A 254 12.11 30.79 -33.04
C SER A 254 12.56 31.00 -31.59
N LEU A 255 13.47 30.15 -31.12
CA LEU A 255 14.82 30.53 -30.67
C LEU A 255 15.51 29.35 -29.94
N LEU A 256 16.60 28.87 -30.54
CA LEU A 256 17.89 28.47 -29.96
C LEU A 256 18.48 27.26 -30.70
N GLU A 257 19.13 27.56 -31.83
CA GLU A 257 20.37 26.87 -32.18
C GLU A 257 21.46 27.37 -31.23
N GLU A 258 22.11 26.46 -30.51
CA GLU A 258 23.52 26.60 -30.13
C GLU A 258 24.09 25.25 -29.63
N ASP A 259 25.27 24.93 -30.14
CA ASP A 259 26.33 24.10 -29.55
C ASP A 259 26.16 22.58 -29.38
N ARG A 260 26.35 21.86 -30.51
CA ARG A 260 26.91 20.50 -30.50
C ARG A 260 28.42 20.54 -30.73
N HIS A 261 29.22 20.75 -29.68
CA HIS A 261 30.65 20.39 -29.66
C HIS A 261 30.98 19.55 -28.40
N GLY A 262 30.42 18.34 -28.36
CA GLY A 262 30.72 17.31 -27.38
C GLY A 262 31.86 16.41 -27.85
N LYS A 263 33.08 16.85 -27.54
CA LYS A 263 34.37 16.21 -27.73
C LYS A 263 34.41 14.82 -27.05
N TRP A 264 34.17 13.74 -27.79
CA TRP A 264 34.51 12.39 -27.33
C TRP A 264 35.99 12.14 -27.60
N GLN A 265 36.77 12.17 -26.52
CA GLN A 265 38.16 11.76 -26.49
C GLN A 265 38.24 10.25 -26.74
N SER A 266 38.74 9.86 -27.91
CA SER A 266 39.21 8.51 -28.16
C SER A 266 40.44 8.24 -27.29
N THR A 267 40.36 7.24 -26.43
CA THR A 267 41.51 6.62 -25.77
C THR A 267 42.47 6.07 -26.83
N PRO A 268 43.80 6.31 -26.72
CA PRO A 268 44.75 5.65 -27.60
C PRO A 268 44.94 4.21 -27.13
N ASN A 269 44.81 3.30 -28.10
CA ASN A 269 45.07 1.89 -27.95
C ASN A 269 46.59 1.70 -27.78
N GLU A 270 47.00 1.15 -26.64
CA GLU A 270 48.35 0.65 -26.43
C GLU A 270 48.61 -0.51 -27.42
N ARG A 271 49.39 -0.23 -28.46
CA ARG A 271 50.18 -1.24 -29.17
C ARG A 271 51.62 -0.76 -29.17
N GLU A 272 52.37 -1.34 -28.24
CA GLU A 272 53.83 -1.42 -28.26
C GLU A 272 54.28 -1.87 -29.66
N SER A 273 55.04 -1.01 -30.35
CA SER A 273 56.49 -1.09 -30.45
C SER A 273 57.00 -2.47 -30.84
N ILE A 274 57.49 -2.59 -32.07
CA ILE A 274 58.88 -2.95 -32.43
C ILE A 274 58.87 -3.21 -33.93
N GLU A 275 59.45 -2.30 -34.72
CA GLU A 275 60.20 -2.64 -35.94
C GLU A 275 60.81 -1.35 -36.52
N SER A 276 62.15 -1.25 -36.47
CA SER A 276 63.04 -0.67 -37.48
C SER A 276 64.29 -0.06 -36.83
N SER A 277 65.33 -0.88 -36.66
CA SER A 277 66.70 -0.39 -36.82
C SER A 277 67.64 -1.56 -37.06
N VAL A 278 67.90 -1.84 -38.34
CA VAL A 278 69.06 -2.65 -38.75
C VAL A 278 70.20 -1.66 -38.94
N VAL A 279 71.02 -1.52 -37.91
CA VAL A 279 72.33 -0.86 -37.99
C VAL A 279 73.39 -1.88 -37.61
N SER A 280 74.25 -2.15 -38.59
CA SER A 280 75.53 -2.83 -38.50
C SER A 280 76.29 -2.47 -37.22
N SER A 281 76.76 -3.47 -36.49
CA SER A 281 77.97 -3.38 -35.66
C SER A 281 78.54 -4.77 -35.40
N ARG A 282 79.55 -5.12 -36.22
CA ARG A 282 80.61 -6.07 -35.90
C ARG A 282 81.57 -5.37 -34.93
N THR A 283 81.80 -5.94 -33.75
CA THR A 283 83.09 -5.96 -33.01
C THR A 283 82.87 -6.67 -31.66
N LEU A 284 83.52 -7.82 -31.44
CA LEU A 284 84.76 -8.00 -30.67
C LEU A 284 84.63 -7.76 -29.15
N HIS A 285 84.68 -8.85 -28.38
CA HIS A 285 85.53 -9.08 -27.20
C HIS A 285 85.38 -10.58 -26.85
N ALA A 286 86.36 -11.45 -27.09
CA ALA A 286 87.69 -11.54 -26.46
C ALA A 286 87.61 -11.80 -24.95
N ASN A 287 87.93 -13.02 -24.54
CA ASN A 287 88.98 -13.31 -23.57
C ASN A 287 89.08 -14.83 -23.32
N GLN A 288 90.19 -15.43 -22.95
CA GLN A 288 91.63 -15.14 -23.03
C GLN A 288 92.24 -16.33 -22.27
N GLY A 289 93.17 -17.06 -22.87
CA GLY A 289 93.70 -18.27 -22.26
C GLY A 289 95.02 -18.69 -22.89
N GLN A 290 96.04 -17.88 -22.62
CA GLN A 290 97.46 -18.25 -22.58
C GLN A 290 98.21 -18.41 -23.91
N GLN A 291 98.91 -17.31 -24.25
CA GLN A 291 100.32 -17.31 -24.69
C GLN A 291 101.15 -18.22 -23.72
N GLU A 292 102.26 -18.84 -24.09
CA GLU A 292 103.52 -18.19 -24.44
C GLU A 292 104.62 -19.27 -24.58
N THR A 293 105.79 -18.86 -25.07
CA THR A 293 107.11 -19.55 -25.06
C THR A 293 107.50 -20.35 -26.31
N LEU A 294 108.13 -19.60 -27.23
CA LEU A 294 109.27 -20.06 -28.02
C LEU A 294 110.42 -20.53 -27.10
N SER A 295 111.24 -21.47 -27.60
CA SER A 295 112.71 -21.43 -27.62
C SER A 295 113.44 -22.70 -27.16
N ARG A 296 114.24 -23.26 -28.09
CA ARG A 296 115.54 -23.96 -27.92
C ARG A 296 115.65 -25.28 -27.11
N ARG A 297 115.89 -26.38 -27.85
CA ARG A 297 116.99 -27.38 -27.73
C ARG A 297 116.61 -28.58 -28.61
N ALA A 298 117.22 -28.78 -29.79
CA ALA A 298 118.51 -29.44 -30.01
C ALA A 298 118.64 -30.80 -29.30
N ASP A 299 118.71 -31.84 -30.14
CA ASP A 299 119.30 -33.17 -29.91
C ASP A 299 118.65 -34.14 -28.92
N SER A 300 117.83 -35.05 -29.47
CA SER A 300 117.88 -36.46 -29.08
C SER A 300 117.49 -37.34 -30.27
N HIS A 301 118.52 -37.99 -30.80
CA HIS A 301 118.49 -39.05 -31.78
C HIS A 301 117.44 -40.15 -31.52
N ARG A 302 117.00 -40.71 -32.66
CA ARG A 302 116.77 -42.14 -32.89
C ARG A 302 116.02 -42.88 -31.78
N ARG A 303 114.72 -43.02 -31.96
CA ARG A 303 114.03 -44.32 -31.92
C ARG A 303 112.59 -44.12 -32.39
N SER A 304 112.03 -45.16 -32.99
CA SER A 304 110.63 -45.28 -33.41
C SER A 304 110.25 -44.80 -34.81
N SER A 305 111.07 -45.13 -35.82
CA SER A 305 110.60 -45.36 -37.19
C SER A 305 109.90 -46.72 -37.35
N LEU A 306 109.08 -47.13 -36.37
CA LEU A 306 108.38 -48.41 -36.32
C LEU A 306 106.92 -48.31 -35.82
N LEU A 307 106.37 -47.09 -35.72
CA LEU A 307 104.94 -46.87 -35.40
C LEU A 307 104.13 -46.19 -36.52
N THR A 308 104.79 -45.71 -37.57
CA THR A 308 104.12 -45.09 -38.72
C THR A 308 103.46 -46.10 -39.67
N ASP A 309 103.90 -47.36 -39.72
CA ASP A 309 103.30 -48.37 -40.63
C ASP A 309 102.12 -49.15 -40.05
N ARG A 310 101.85 -49.07 -38.73
CA ARG A 310 100.66 -49.73 -38.12
C ARG A 310 99.50 -48.80 -37.81
N CYS A 311 99.73 -47.49 -37.61
CA CYS A 311 98.66 -46.55 -37.25
C CYS A 311 98.08 -45.75 -38.45
N LEU A 312 98.81 -45.64 -39.57
CA LEU A 312 98.33 -44.95 -40.78
C LEU A 312 97.03 -45.52 -41.37
N PRO A 313 96.82 -46.86 -41.42
CA PRO A 313 95.57 -47.43 -41.90
C PRO A 313 94.38 -47.11 -40.99
N ALA A 314 94.61 -47.11 -39.67
CA ALA A 314 93.57 -46.79 -38.68
C ALA A 314 93.11 -45.33 -38.79
N LEU A 315 94.05 -44.39 -38.92
CA LEU A 315 93.73 -42.97 -39.12
C LEU A 315 93.06 -42.70 -40.48
N ARG A 316 93.39 -43.47 -41.52
CA ARG A 316 92.67 -43.39 -42.82
C ARG A 316 91.24 -43.93 -42.70
N ALA A 317 91.05 -45.03 -41.98
CA ALA A 317 89.72 -45.59 -41.73
C ALA A 317 88.85 -44.62 -40.91
N GLU A 318 89.43 -43.98 -39.90
CA GLU A 318 88.75 -42.97 -39.07
C GLU A 318 88.40 -41.71 -39.88
N ASN A 319 89.32 -41.19 -40.70
CA ASN A 319 89.02 -40.07 -41.59
C ASN A 319 87.92 -40.41 -42.62
N GLN A 320 87.91 -41.64 -43.14
CA GLN A 320 86.83 -42.08 -44.03
C GLN A 320 85.50 -42.20 -43.29
N ALA A 321 85.50 -42.67 -42.04
CA ALA A 321 84.29 -42.70 -41.20
C ALA A 321 83.75 -41.29 -40.94
N LEU A 322 84.63 -40.35 -40.57
CA LEU A 322 84.27 -38.95 -40.36
C LEU A 322 83.79 -38.28 -41.65
N THR A 323 84.34 -38.64 -42.81
CA THR A 323 83.88 -38.12 -44.10
C THR A 323 82.44 -38.57 -44.39
N ARG A 324 82.13 -39.85 -44.17
CA ARG A 324 80.76 -40.38 -44.31
C ARG A 324 79.79 -39.76 -43.29
N GLU A 325 80.25 -39.55 -42.07
CA GLU A 325 79.44 -38.89 -41.04
C GLU A 325 79.15 -37.44 -41.41
N ASN A 326 80.14 -36.71 -41.94
CA ASN A 326 79.96 -35.36 -42.44
C ASN A 326 78.99 -35.29 -43.64
N GLU A 327 79.07 -36.24 -44.58
CA GLU A 327 78.12 -36.34 -45.70
C GLU A 327 76.69 -36.57 -45.19
N LEU A 328 76.52 -37.46 -44.21
CA LEU A 328 75.21 -37.75 -43.60
C LEU A 328 74.67 -36.54 -42.82
N LEU A 329 75.52 -35.79 -42.13
CA LEU A 329 75.12 -34.55 -41.46
C LEU A 329 74.71 -33.47 -42.46
N GLN A 330 75.41 -33.34 -43.58
CA GLN A 330 75.04 -32.43 -44.66
C GLN A 330 73.69 -32.80 -45.28
N GLU A 331 73.43 -34.08 -45.51
CA GLU A 331 72.15 -34.57 -46.01
C GLU A 331 71.00 -34.25 -45.03
N LYS A 332 71.21 -34.50 -43.73
CA LYS A 332 70.25 -34.14 -42.68
C LYS A 332 69.99 -32.64 -42.60
N LEU A 333 71.00 -31.82 -42.81
CA LEU A 333 70.87 -30.36 -42.80
C LEU A 333 70.04 -29.88 -44.00
N LEU A 334 70.32 -30.41 -45.19
CA LEU A 334 69.57 -30.09 -46.41
C LEU A 334 68.11 -30.55 -46.33
N GLU A 335 67.85 -31.69 -45.69
CA GLU A 335 66.49 -32.16 -45.43
C GLU A 335 65.76 -31.30 -44.39
N ALA A 336 66.46 -30.82 -43.36
CA ALA A 336 65.91 -29.86 -42.41
C ALA A 336 65.58 -28.51 -43.08
N GLU A 337 66.43 -28.02 -43.99
CA GLU A 337 66.16 -26.81 -44.78
C GLU A 337 64.93 -26.96 -45.67
N ARG A 338 64.76 -28.12 -46.34
CA ARG A 338 63.55 -28.41 -47.13
C ARG A 338 62.29 -28.44 -46.27
N ARG A 339 62.38 -29.04 -45.07
CA ARG A 339 61.27 -29.05 -44.10
C ARG A 339 60.91 -27.64 -43.61
N ALA A 340 61.91 -26.79 -43.38
CA ALA A 340 61.70 -25.39 -42.99
C ALA A 340 61.07 -24.56 -44.12
N ALA A 341 61.52 -24.73 -45.36
CA ALA A 341 60.96 -24.04 -46.53
C ALA A 341 59.49 -24.41 -46.79
N ASN A 342 59.13 -25.68 -46.57
CA ASN A 342 57.74 -26.14 -46.66
C ASN A 342 56.89 -25.62 -45.49
N ALA A 343 57.45 -25.41 -44.30
CA ALA A 343 56.75 -24.79 -43.17
C ALA A 343 56.51 -23.28 -43.37
N THR A 344 57.37 -22.59 -44.11
CA THR A 344 57.12 -21.20 -44.56
C THR A 344 56.03 -21.09 -45.63
N SER A 345 55.60 -22.22 -46.23
CA SER A 345 54.41 -22.32 -47.09
C SER A 345 53.13 -22.46 -46.26
N ASN A 346 52.93 -21.58 -45.30
CA ASN A 346 51.73 -21.54 -44.46
C ASN A 346 50.59 -20.77 -45.15
N TRP A 347 50.38 -21.02 -46.45
CA TRP A 347 49.31 -20.40 -47.24
C TRP A 347 47.92 -20.72 -46.66
N GLN A 348 47.77 -21.88 -46.02
CA GLN A 348 46.57 -22.29 -45.30
C GLN A 348 46.28 -21.35 -44.12
N LEU A 349 47.29 -20.97 -43.34
CA LEU A 349 47.08 -19.99 -42.27
C LEU A 349 46.69 -18.62 -42.82
N GLN A 350 47.23 -18.21 -43.98
CA GLN A 350 46.82 -16.94 -44.59
C GLN A 350 45.36 -16.97 -45.07
N GLU A 351 44.91 -18.09 -45.65
CA GLU A 351 43.52 -18.29 -46.05
C GLU A 351 42.58 -18.32 -44.83
N GLU A 352 42.96 -19.02 -43.76
CA GLU A 352 42.21 -19.04 -42.50
C GLU A 352 42.12 -17.64 -41.88
N VAL A 353 43.22 -16.86 -41.87
CA VAL A 353 43.20 -15.47 -41.37
C VAL A 353 42.28 -14.58 -42.21
N LEU A 354 42.26 -14.73 -43.54
CA LEU A 354 41.34 -13.99 -44.40
C LEU A 354 39.88 -14.39 -44.16
N ALA A 355 39.60 -15.69 -44.01
CA ALA A 355 38.28 -16.20 -43.68
C ALA A 355 37.80 -15.68 -42.31
N LEU A 356 38.67 -15.67 -41.30
CA LEU A 356 38.37 -15.13 -39.97
C LEU A 356 38.11 -13.62 -40.00
N LYS A 357 38.88 -12.86 -40.80
CA LYS A 357 38.62 -11.42 -41.00
C LYS A 357 37.26 -11.17 -41.65
N ALA A 358 36.92 -11.92 -42.70
CA ALA A 358 35.61 -11.82 -43.35
C ALA A 358 34.46 -12.21 -42.39
N ALA A 359 34.65 -13.24 -41.57
CA ALA A 359 33.69 -13.65 -40.56
C ALA A 359 33.52 -12.57 -39.46
N LEU A 360 34.61 -11.92 -39.04
CA LEU A 360 34.57 -10.82 -38.07
C LEU A 360 33.84 -9.60 -38.63
N GLU A 361 34.11 -9.21 -39.88
CA GLU A 361 33.38 -8.13 -40.55
C GLU A 361 31.89 -8.43 -40.71
N ALA A 362 31.53 -9.68 -41.04
CA ALA A 362 30.14 -10.12 -41.10
C ALA A 362 29.47 -10.09 -39.71
N ALA A 363 30.18 -10.50 -38.66
CA ALA A 363 29.69 -10.44 -37.29
C ALA A 363 29.46 -9.00 -36.82
N GLU A 364 30.36 -8.06 -37.14
CA GLU A 364 30.20 -6.65 -36.77
C GLU A 364 29.02 -6.00 -37.53
N LYS A 365 28.83 -6.33 -38.82
CA LYS A 365 27.64 -5.89 -39.58
C LYS A 365 26.34 -6.46 -39.01
N ASN A 366 26.33 -7.70 -38.54
CA ASN A 366 25.16 -8.30 -37.90
C ASN A 366 24.87 -7.65 -36.56
N LYS A 367 25.90 -7.38 -35.75
CA LYS A 367 25.79 -6.64 -34.50
C LYS A 367 25.23 -5.25 -34.73
N GLN A 368 25.71 -4.50 -35.72
CA GLN A 368 25.17 -3.18 -36.04
C GLN A 368 23.71 -3.24 -36.46
N ARG A 369 23.33 -4.19 -37.33
CA ARG A 369 21.91 -4.40 -37.69
C ARG A 369 21.03 -4.69 -36.49
N ALA A 370 21.49 -5.55 -35.57
CA ALA A 370 20.75 -5.83 -34.34
C ALA A 370 20.62 -4.60 -33.43
N VAL A 371 21.63 -3.72 -33.39
CA VAL A 371 21.55 -2.44 -32.68
C VAL A 371 20.54 -1.50 -33.33
N ASP A 372 20.54 -1.37 -34.65
CA ASP A 372 19.60 -0.51 -35.38
C ASP A 372 18.15 -1.03 -35.25
N GLU A 373 17.95 -2.35 -35.32
CA GLU A 373 16.66 -3.01 -35.08
C GLU A 373 16.18 -2.80 -33.64
N ALA A 374 17.08 -2.94 -32.65
CA ALA A 374 16.74 -2.64 -31.25
C ALA A 374 16.36 -1.17 -31.05
N GLN A 375 17.07 -0.24 -31.71
CA GLN A 375 16.78 1.19 -31.63
C GLN A 375 15.42 1.54 -32.26
N THR A 376 15.09 0.96 -33.41
CA THR A 376 13.78 1.18 -34.06
C THR A 376 12.63 0.59 -33.23
N MET A 377 12.81 -0.59 -32.64
CA MET A 377 11.83 -1.16 -31.70
C MET A 377 11.65 -0.28 -30.45
N TRP A 378 12.75 0.27 -29.92
CA TRP A 378 12.70 1.17 -28.76
C TRP A 378 11.92 2.45 -29.07
N LEU A 379 12.18 3.10 -30.21
CA LEU A 379 11.45 4.29 -30.65
C LEU A 379 9.96 4.02 -30.87
N HIS A 380 9.61 2.85 -31.42
CA HIS A 380 8.21 2.45 -31.57
C HIS A 380 7.53 2.30 -30.21
N LYS A 381 8.20 1.65 -29.25
CA LYS A 381 7.66 1.47 -27.90
C LYS A 381 7.52 2.79 -27.14
N GLU A 382 8.48 3.70 -27.32
CA GLU A 382 8.39 5.06 -26.78
C GLU A 382 7.16 5.80 -27.34
N ALA A 383 6.92 5.73 -28.65
CA ALA A 383 5.74 6.34 -29.27
C ALA A 383 4.42 5.73 -28.77
N GLU A 384 4.35 4.41 -28.57
CA GLU A 384 3.17 3.76 -27.97
C GLU A 384 2.90 4.25 -26.55
N LEU A 385 3.94 4.35 -25.72
CA LEU A 385 3.81 4.84 -24.34
C LEU A 385 3.38 6.31 -24.29
N ILE A 386 3.88 7.15 -25.20
CA ILE A 386 3.43 8.54 -25.33
C ILE A 386 1.94 8.60 -25.68
N ALA A 387 1.48 7.78 -26.64
CA ALA A 387 0.07 7.73 -27.01
C ALA A 387 -0.84 7.26 -25.86
N GLU A 388 -0.39 6.28 -25.07
CA GLU A 388 -1.10 5.80 -23.88
C GLU A 388 -1.18 6.88 -22.79
N LEU A 389 -0.08 7.62 -22.54
CA LEU A 389 -0.08 8.74 -21.61
C LEU A 389 -1.05 9.85 -22.04
N ASP A 390 -1.12 10.16 -23.33
CA ASP A 390 -2.05 11.15 -23.85
C ASP A 390 -3.52 10.68 -23.77
N PHE A 391 -3.76 9.38 -23.92
CA PHE A 391 -5.07 8.80 -23.66
C PHE A 391 -5.48 8.96 -22.19
N LEU A 392 -4.60 8.61 -21.26
CA LEU A 392 -4.86 8.74 -19.81
C LEU A 392 -5.05 10.20 -19.39
N ARG A 393 -4.33 11.15 -20.00
CA ARG A 393 -4.55 12.59 -19.79
C ARG A 393 -5.96 13.01 -20.21
N LYS A 394 -6.43 12.56 -21.37
CA LYS A 394 -7.80 12.83 -21.85
C LYS A 394 -8.86 12.24 -20.90
N GLU A 395 -8.68 11.01 -20.44
CA GLU A 395 -9.62 10.41 -19.47
C GLU A 395 -9.63 11.18 -18.13
N ARG A 396 -8.46 11.56 -17.62
CA ARG A 396 -8.37 12.40 -16.42
C ARG A 396 -9.11 13.71 -16.60
N ASP A 397 -8.92 14.38 -17.74
CA ASP A 397 -9.56 15.68 -18.01
C ASP A 397 -11.10 15.53 -18.13
N GLN A 398 -11.58 14.43 -18.71
CA GLN A 398 -13.01 14.08 -18.71
C GLN A 398 -13.56 13.88 -17.30
N VAL A 399 -12.85 13.14 -16.44
CA VAL A 399 -13.26 12.93 -15.04
C VAL A 399 -13.29 14.27 -14.27
N CYS A 400 -12.30 15.13 -14.50
CA CYS A 400 -12.30 16.48 -13.92
C CYS A 400 -13.52 17.29 -14.37
N ALA A 401 -13.85 17.28 -15.66
CA ALA A 401 -15.03 17.98 -16.19
C ALA A 401 -16.34 17.45 -15.60
N ILE A 402 -16.50 16.13 -15.48
CA ILE A 402 -17.68 15.51 -14.85
C ILE A 402 -17.80 15.92 -13.38
N LYS A 403 -16.68 15.90 -12.64
CA LYS A 403 -16.64 16.30 -11.24
C LYS A 403 -17.02 17.77 -11.05
N GLU A 404 -16.55 18.65 -11.92
CA GLU A 404 -16.88 20.07 -11.89
C GLU A 404 -18.37 20.31 -12.19
N ASN A 405 -18.91 19.63 -13.19
CA ASN A 405 -20.35 19.68 -13.50
C ASN A 405 -21.20 19.22 -12.31
N PHE A 406 -20.86 18.10 -11.68
CA PHE A 406 -21.56 17.61 -10.50
C PHE A 406 -21.50 18.60 -9.33
N LYS A 407 -20.33 19.20 -9.09
CA LYS A 407 -20.16 20.24 -8.06
C LYS A 407 -21.03 21.46 -8.33
N ASN A 408 -21.10 21.90 -9.59
CA ASN A 408 -21.93 23.04 -10.00
C ASN A 408 -23.43 22.73 -9.84
N GLU A 409 -23.86 21.52 -10.17
CA GLU A 409 -25.24 21.07 -9.95
C GLU A 409 -25.61 21.05 -8.46
N GLN A 410 -24.76 20.48 -7.61
CA GLN A 410 -24.95 20.50 -6.16
C GLN A 410 -25.01 21.92 -5.60
N GLN A 411 -24.13 22.80 -6.07
CA GLN A 411 -24.13 24.21 -5.64
C GLN A 411 -25.42 24.93 -6.08
N GLY A 412 -25.95 24.61 -7.27
CA GLY A 412 -27.24 25.11 -7.75
C GLY A 412 -28.40 24.65 -6.87
N GLN A 413 -28.45 23.36 -6.51
CA GLN A 413 -29.47 22.81 -5.60
C GLN A 413 -29.40 23.44 -4.20
N ILE A 414 -28.20 23.60 -3.64
CA ILE A 414 -28.00 24.27 -2.34
C ILE A 414 -28.51 25.71 -2.40
N THR A 415 -28.17 26.45 -3.44
CA THR A 415 -28.60 27.85 -3.60
C THR A 415 -30.12 27.95 -3.73
N SER A 416 -30.75 27.02 -4.45
CA SER A 416 -32.22 26.93 -4.58
C SER A 416 -32.89 26.66 -3.22
N LEU A 417 -32.43 25.65 -2.48
CA LEU A 417 -32.96 25.32 -1.16
C LEU A 417 -32.74 26.45 -0.16
N GLN A 418 -31.60 27.13 -0.19
CA GLN A 418 -31.34 28.31 0.64
C GLN A 418 -32.31 29.45 0.33
N SER A 419 -32.65 29.68 -0.93
CA SER A 419 -33.66 30.67 -1.32
C SER A 419 -35.06 30.31 -0.78
N GLN A 420 -35.44 29.03 -0.86
CA GLN A 420 -36.71 28.55 -0.30
C GLN A 420 -36.78 28.72 1.22
N LEU A 421 -35.71 28.36 1.95
CA LEU A 421 -35.63 28.53 3.39
C LEU A 421 -35.72 30.01 3.80
N ARG A 422 -35.10 30.92 3.05
CA ARG A 422 -35.23 32.37 3.27
C ARG A 422 -36.69 32.82 3.08
N SER A 423 -37.33 32.41 1.99
CA SER A 423 -38.74 32.74 1.73
C SER A 423 -39.67 32.22 2.84
N GLN A 424 -39.47 30.99 3.31
CA GLN A 424 -40.27 30.43 4.41
C GLN A 424 -40.02 31.16 5.73
N ARG A 425 -38.78 31.56 6.00
CA ARG A 425 -38.43 32.34 7.19
C ARG A 425 -39.10 33.70 7.19
N ASP A 426 -39.12 34.38 6.05
CA ASP A 426 -39.78 35.68 5.90
C ASP A 426 -41.30 35.56 6.09
N GLU A 427 -41.92 34.47 5.59
CA GLU A 427 -43.33 34.17 5.81
C GLU A 427 -43.64 33.90 7.30
N ILE A 428 -42.80 33.13 7.99
CA ILE A 428 -42.93 32.89 9.43
C ILE A 428 -42.83 34.21 10.19
N HIS A 429 -41.85 35.06 9.86
CA HIS A 429 -41.67 36.35 10.50
C HIS A 429 -42.88 37.28 10.28
N ALA A 430 -43.46 37.28 9.07
CA ALA A 430 -44.69 38.01 8.80
C ALA A 430 -45.87 37.49 9.65
N LYS A 431 -46.02 36.18 9.78
CA LYS A 431 -47.05 35.57 10.65
C LYS A 431 -46.83 35.88 12.13
N GLU A 432 -45.60 35.82 12.62
CA GLU A 432 -45.28 36.21 14.00
C GLU A 432 -45.68 37.66 14.30
N GLU A 433 -45.44 38.57 13.35
CA GLU A 433 -45.85 39.97 13.50
C GLU A 433 -47.38 40.11 13.57
N THR A 434 -48.13 39.34 12.77
CA THR A 434 -49.60 39.30 12.90
C THR A 434 -50.06 38.75 14.25
N ILE A 435 -49.39 37.72 14.78
CA ILE A 435 -49.69 37.17 16.11
C ILE A 435 -49.43 38.21 17.19
N ARG A 436 -48.32 38.97 17.11
CA ARG A 436 -48.02 40.06 18.05
C ARG A 436 -49.10 41.14 18.02
N GLN A 437 -49.57 41.52 16.83
CA GLN A 437 -50.67 42.48 16.67
C GLN A 437 -51.98 41.94 17.28
N LEU A 438 -52.30 40.67 17.06
CA LEU A 438 -53.48 40.02 17.65
C LEU A 438 -53.38 39.90 19.19
N HIS A 439 -52.20 39.62 19.73
CA HIS A 439 -51.98 39.64 21.17
C HIS A 439 -52.18 41.03 21.76
N PHE A 440 -51.72 42.09 21.07
CA PHE A 440 -51.94 43.46 21.51
C PHE A 440 -53.44 43.81 21.54
N THR A 441 -54.20 43.44 20.50
CA THR A 441 -55.66 43.69 20.48
C THR A 441 -56.41 42.86 21.51
N LEU A 442 -56.02 41.59 21.73
CA LEU A 442 -56.60 40.75 22.78
C LEU A 442 -56.31 41.31 24.18
N ALA A 443 -55.10 41.81 24.44
CA ALA A 443 -54.77 42.44 25.71
C ALA A 443 -55.60 43.71 25.94
N GLU A 444 -55.81 44.53 24.90
CA GLU A 444 -56.67 45.70 24.97
C GLU A 444 -58.13 45.32 25.29
N LEU A 445 -58.64 44.26 24.66
CA LEU A 445 -59.98 43.72 24.93
C LEU A 445 -60.09 43.13 26.34
N GLN A 446 -59.08 42.38 26.79
CA GLN A 446 -59.03 41.81 28.14
C GLN A 446 -58.97 42.90 29.22
N SER A 447 -58.28 44.01 28.97
CA SER A 447 -58.29 45.16 29.89
C SER A 447 -59.69 45.77 30.08
N LYS A 448 -60.61 45.55 29.12
CA LYS A 448 -62.01 45.99 29.18
C LYS A 448 -62.94 44.93 29.81
N GLN A 449 -62.46 43.72 30.07
CA GLN A 449 -63.20 42.66 30.77
C GLN A 449 -62.79 42.59 32.25
N ASP A 450 -63.79 42.63 33.12
CA ASP A 450 -63.69 42.63 34.58
C ASP A 450 -62.69 41.57 35.12
N PRO A 451 -61.76 41.92 36.03
CA PRO A 451 -60.70 41.03 36.48
C PRO A 451 -61.24 39.96 37.43
N ARG A 452 -61.67 38.82 36.89
CA ARG A 452 -61.90 37.59 37.68
C ARG A 452 -60.83 36.55 37.37
N GLU A 453 -59.86 36.52 38.28
CA GLU A 453 -59.10 35.34 38.74
C GLU A 453 -58.71 34.31 37.67
N VAL A 454 -57.69 34.62 36.88
CA VAL A 454 -56.89 33.57 36.23
C VAL A 454 -55.91 33.05 37.28
N SER A 455 -56.24 31.92 37.90
CA SER A 455 -55.35 31.24 38.86
C SER A 455 -53.98 30.96 38.23
N PRO A 456 -52.87 31.30 38.90
CA PRO A 456 -51.54 30.96 38.42
C PRO A 456 -51.41 29.43 38.36
N VAL A 457 -51.05 28.92 37.19
CA VAL A 457 -50.71 27.51 37.00
C VAL A 457 -49.54 27.21 37.94
N GLN A 458 -49.81 26.44 39.00
CA GLN A 458 -48.78 26.03 39.95
C GLN A 458 -47.78 25.13 39.23
N GLU A 459 -46.56 25.63 39.01
CA GLU A 459 -45.44 24.82 38.57
C GLU A 459 -45.16 23.76 39.64
N LYS A 460 -45.45 22.50 39.32
CA LYS A 460 -45.12 21.36 40.19
C LYS A 460 -43.60 21.32 40.36
N SER A 461 -43.14 21.09 41.58
CA SER A 461 -41.71 20.91 41.82
C SER A 461 -41.18 19.65 41.12
N ILE A 462 -39.92 19.68 40.69
CA ILE A 462 -39.23 18.54 40.04
C ILE A 462 -39.35 17.27 40.89
N ASP A 463 -39.18 17.39 42.22
CA ASP A 463 -39.27 16.27 43.15
C ASP A 463 -40.65 15.60 43.19
N GLU A 464 -41.70 16.38 42.97
CA GLU A 464 -43.07 15.86 42.89
C GLU A 464 -43.28 15.09 41.58
N PHE A 465 -42.76 15.63 40.48
CA PHE A 465 -42.79 14.97 39.17
C PHE A 465 -42.02 13.63 39.18
N VAL A 466 -40.78 13.64 39.69
CA VAL A 466 -39.92 12.46 39.74
C VAL A 466 -40.56 11.37 40.59
N ARG A 467 -41.15 11.75 41.73
CA ARG A 467 -41.90 10.83 42.60
C ARG A 467 -43.11 10.23 41.89
N GLY A 468 -43.89 11.05 41.18
CA GLY A 468 -45.02 10.56 40.37
C GLY A 468 -44.58 9.58 39.29
N SER A 469 -43.47 9.89 38.61
CA SER A 469 -42.89 9.03 37.56
C SER A 469 -42.41 7.68 38.10
N LEU A 470 -41.73 7.66 39.25
CA LEU A 470 -41.25 6.45 39.91
C LEU A 470 -42.41 5.58 40.44
N GLU A 471 -43.47 6.19 40.95
CA GLU A 471 -44.68 5.46 41.35
C GLU A 471 -45.37 4.79 40.17
N ARG A 472 -45.39 5.43 38.99
CA ARG A 472 -45.92 4.81 37.76
C ARG A 472 -45.06 3.64 37.30
N ILE A 473 -43.73 3.75 37.34
CA ILE A 473 -42.83 2.65 36.99
C ILE A 473 -42.99 1.48 37.95
N SER A 474 -43.10 1.73 39.25
CA SER A 474 -43.32 0.69 40.27
C SER A 474 -44.60 -0.11 39.98
N LYS A 475 -45.68 0.58 39.58
CA LYS A 475 -46.93 -0.08 39.14
C LYS A 475 -46.74 -0.89 37.86
N VAL A 476 -46.05 -0.33 36.87
CA VAL A 476 -45.86 -0.94 35.55
C VAL A 476 -44.96 -2.18 35.61
N LEU A 477 -43.94 -2.15 36.47
CA LEU A 477 -43.02 -3.28 36.68
C LEU A 477 -43.52 -4.27 37.74
N GLU A 478 -44.66 -4.02 38.38
CA GLU A 478 -45.18 -4.79 39.51
C GLU A 478 -44.15 -4.95 40.65
N THR A 479 -43.34 -3.91 40.86
CA THR A 479 -42.25 -3.89 41.87
C THR A 479 -42.66 -3.11 43.12
N PRO A 480 -42.05 -3.41 44.29
CA PRO A 480 -42.26 -2.61 45.50
C PRO A 480 -42.02 -1.13 45.26
N LYS A 481 -42.62 -0.26 46.08
CA LYS A 481 -42.56 1.19 45.92
C LYS A 481 -41.11 1.68 45.80
N ILE A 482 -40.75 2.18 44.62
CA ILE A 482 -39.43 2.72 44.30
C ILE A 482 -39.35 4.16 44.81
N LYS A 483 -38.23 4.51 45.46
CA LYS A 483 -37.90 5.88 45.89
C LYS A 483 -36.43 6.15 45.60
N LEU A 484 -36.10 7.41 45.29
CA LEU A 484 -34.71 7.87 45.28
C LEU A 484 -34.19 7.93 46.70
N ASP A 485 -32.90 7.64 46.87
CA ASP A 485 -32.15 7.84 48.09
C ASP A 485 -31.74 9.32 48.28
N GLU A 486 -31.01 9.60 49.35
CA GLU A 486 -30.50 10.94 49.66
C GLU A 486 -29.55 11.50 48.58
N LYS A 487 -28.96 10.63 47.75
CA LYS A 487 -28.07 10.99 46.64
C LYS A 487 -28.84 11.17 45.32
N GLY A 488 -30.17 11.07 45.34
CA GLY A 488 -30.99 11.16 44.13
C GLY A 488 -30.87 9.93 43.23
N THR A 489 -30.52 8.76 43.79
CA THR A 489 -30.36 7.51 43.03
C THR A 489 -31.29 6.40 43.50
N CYS A 490 -31.66 5.48 42.61
CA CYS A 490 -32.32 4.23 42.99
C CYS A 490 -31.93 3.08 42.06
N ILE A 491 -31.91 1.86 42.60
CA ILE A 491 -31.62 0.65 41.81
C ILE A 491 -32.89 -0.18 41.73
N ILE A 492 -33.26 -0.57 40.51
CA ILE A 492 -34.40 -1.43 40.21
C ILE A 492 -33.87 -2.73 39.64
N ASN A 493 -34.16 -3.86 40.30
CA ASN A 493 -33.86 -5.18 39.78
C ASN A 493 -35.10 -5.74 39.08
N ILE A 494 -35.00 -5.92 37.76
CA ILE A 494 -36.12 -6.41 36.93
C ILE A 494 -36.03 -7.92 36.74
N SER A 495 -34.80 -8.44 36.67
CA SER A 495 -34.52 -9.88 36.66
C SER A 495 -33.14 -10.12 37.28
N ASP A 496 -32.79 -11.39 37.52
CA ASP A 496 -31.47 -11.79 38.05
C ASP A 496 -30.30 -11.28 37.19
N GLU A 497 -30.57 -10.96 35.93
CA GLU A 497 -29.58 -10.50 34.96
C GLU A 497 -29.66 -8.99 34.68
N ILE A 498 -30.74 -8.30 35.05
CA ILE A 498 -30.96 -6.89 34.66
C ILE A 498 -31.26 -6.03 35.88
N SER A 499 -30.27 -5.22 36.23
CA SER A 499 -30.40 -4.08 37.13
C SER A 499 -30.40 -2.77 36.34
N ILE A 500 -31.26 -1.85 36.75
CA ILE A 500 -31.32 -0.48 36.24
C ILE A 500 -31.01 0.46 37.40
N LEU A 501 -29.98 1.28 37.25
CA LEU A 501 -29.69 2.39 38.14
C LEU A 501 -30.34 3.64 37.57
N ILE A 502 -31.18 4.31 38.35
CA ILE A 502 -31.76 5.59 38.01
C ILE A 502 -31.09 6.67 38.85
N THR A 503 -30.69 7.78 38.22
CA THR A 503 -30.05 8.92 38.88
C THR A 503 -30.74 10.21 38.44
N LEU A 504 -31.16 11.03 39.39
CA LEU A 504 -31.62 12.39 39.14
C LEU A 504 -30.43 13.34 39.18
N ASP A 505 -30.13 13.97 38.06
CA ASP A 505 -29.24 15.12 38.00
C ASP A 505 -30.07 16.39 38.20
N SER A 506 -29.97 16.97 39.40
CA SER A 506 -30.69 18.19 39.77
C SER A 506 -30.19 19.42 39.03
N GLU A 507 -28.94 19.45 38.56
CA GLU A 507 -28.39 20.62 37.86
C GLU A 507 -28.90 20.71 36.43
N SER A 508 -28.96 19.57 35.73
CA SER A 508 -29.47 19.49 34.36
C SER A 508 -30.97 19.18 34.28
N GLU A 509 -31.60 18.89 35.43
CA GLU A 509 -33.00 18.48 35.56
C GLU A 509 -33.34 17.27 34.67
N ARG A 510 -32.46 16.27 34.71
CA ARG A 510 -32.57 15.05 33.91
C ARG A 510 -32.53 13.81 34.78
N LEU A 511 -33.37 12.85 34.43
CA LEU A 511 -33.33 11.50 34.96
C LEU A 511 -32.51 10.63 34.01
N HIS A 512 -31.44 10.04 34.52
CA HIS A 512 -30.61 9.11 33.79
C HIS A 512 -30.93 7.68 34.20
N MET A 513 -31.19 6.81 33.23
CA MET A 513 -31.29 5.37 33.43
C MET A 513 -30.03 4.69 32.93
N TYR A 514 -29.31 3.98 33.79
CA TYR A 514 -28.11 3.23 33.49
C TYR A 514 -28.36 1.74 33.66
N THR A 515 -27.68 0.94 32.84
CA THR A 515 -27.62 -0.51 33.03
C THR A 515 -26.28 -1.04 32.52
N ILE A 516 -25.75 -2.04 33.20
CA ILE A 516 -24.49 -2.66 32.82
C ILE A 516 -24.79 -3.78 31.82
N LEU A 517 -24.25 -3.61 30.61
CA LEU A 517 -24.36 -4.59 29.53
C LEU A 517 -23.32 -5.71 29.69
N LEU A 518 -22.10 -5.35 30.13
CA LEU A 518 -20.98 -6.27 30.31
C LEU A 518 -20.14 -5.81 31.50
N ASN A 519 -19.78 -6.74 32.39
CA ASN A 519 -19.02 -6.45 33.61
C ASN A 519 -17.50 -6.49 33.41
N GLU A 520 -17.03 -7.21 32.40
CA GLU A 520 -15.60 -7.37 32.11
C GLU A 520 -15.37 -7.40 30.61
N LEU A 521 -14.41 -6.62 30.12
CA LEU A 521 -14.04 -6.62 28.71
C LEU A 521 -13.32 -7.95 28.35
N PRO A 522 -13.57 -8.50 27.15
CA PRO A 522 -12.91 -9.73 26.72
C PRO A 522 -11.39 -9.54 26.64
N ALA A 523 -10.65 -10.49 27.22
CA ALA A 523 -9.18 -10.51 27.18
C ALA A 523 -8.62 -10.70 25.76
N SER A 524 -9.38 -11.37 24.88
CA SER A 524 -9.00 -11.54 23.47
C SER A 524 -9.20 -10.24 22.70
N GLU A 525 -8.11 -9.67 22.20
CA GLU A 525 -8.12 -8.42 21.43
C GLU A 525 -9.04 -8.51 20.21
N ALA A 526 -9.07 -9.66 19.52
CA ALA A 526 -9.94 -9.85 18.35
C ALA A 526 -11.43 -9.79 18.70
N VAL A 527 -11.82 -10.35 19.85
CA VAL A 527 -13.22 -10.29 20.33
C VAL A 527 -13.54 -8.88 20.84
N CYS A 528 -12.58 -8.23 21.50
CA CYS A 528 -12.71 -6.86 21.99
C CYS A 528 -12.92 -5.85 20.85
N LEU A 529 -12.14 -5.98 19.77
CA LEU A 529 -12.31 -5.14 18.58
C LEU A 529 -13.69 -5.32 17.92
N ARG A 530 -14.14 -6.58 17.76
CA ARG A 530 -15.50 -6.86 17.25
C ARG A 530 -16.59 -6.34 18.16
N LEU A 531 -16.39 -6.39 19.48
CA LEU A 531 -17.31 -5.79 20.44
C LEU A 531 -17.37 -4.27 20.21
N TYR A 532 -16.23 -3.58 20.11
CA TYR A 532 -16.21 -2.13 19.85
C TYR A 532 -16.86 -1.75 18.51
N GLU A 533 -16.61 -2.50 17.45
CA GLU A 533 -17.28 -2.31 16.16
C GLU A 533 -18.81 -2.39 16.30
N ASN A 534 -19.32 -3.43 16.97
CA ASN A 534 -20.76 -3.60 17.19
C ASN A 534 -21.35 -2.50 18.08
N LEU A 535 -20.64 -2.07 19.12
CA LEU A 535 -21.10 -0.99 20.00
C LEU A 535 -21.14 0.35 19.24
N LEU A 536 -20.13 0.64 18.41
CA LEU A 536 -20.08 1.84 17.56
C LEU A 536 -21.18 1.83 16.49
N GLU A 537 -21.40 0.70 15.83
CA GLU A 537 -22.49 0.54 14.86
C GLU A 537 -23.85 0.76 15.51
N GLY A 538 -24.05 0.23 16.71
CA GLY A 538 -25.26 0.46 17.51
C GLY A 538 -25.46 1.92 17.90
N ALA A 539 -24.37 2.62 18.25
CA ALA A 539 -24.41 4.02 18.66
C ALA A 539 -24.65 5.00 17.50
N LEU A 540 -24.19 4.68 16.28
CA LEU A 540 -24.20 5.59 15.13
C LEU A 540 -25.59 6.14 14.75
N LEU A 541 -26.67 5.39 14.98
CA LEU A 541 -28.02 5.78 14.54
C LEU A 541 -29.01 6.03 15.68
N GLY A 542 -28.62 5.81 16.95
CA GLY A 542 -29.49 5.94 18.13
C GLY A 542 -30.71 5.00 18.18
N ARG A 543 -31.09 4.41 17.03
CA ARG A 543 -32.21 3.47 16.87
C ARG A 543 -31.99 2.20 17.70
N ASN A 544 -30.74 1.76 17.80
CA ASN A 544 -30.36 0.59 18.58
C ASN A 544 -29.98 0.94 20.02
N THR A 545 -30.19 2.18 20.47
CA THR A 545 -29.95 2.60 21.85
C THR A 545 -31.21 3.18 22.50
N ALA A 546 -32.37 3.16 21.83
CA ALA A 546 -33.60 3.82 22.25
C ALA A 546 -33.39 5.32 22.58
N GLY A 547 -32.52 5.98 21.80
CA GLY A 547 -32.11 7.37 22.05
C GLY A 547 -31.03 7.52 23.12
N GLY A 548 -30.56 6.42 23.69
CA GLY A 548 -29.47 6.37 24.65
C GLY A 548 -28.07 6.44 24.06
N THR A 549 -27.08 6.35 24.95
CA THR A 549 -25.67 6.28 24.64
C THR A 549 -25.04 5.04 25.26
N ILE A 550 -24.06 4.45 24.57
CA ILE A 550 -23.26 3.35 25.08
C ILE A 550 -21.92 3.92 25.53
N GLY A 551 -21.58 3.70 26.80
CA GLY A 551 -20.30 4.05 27.40
C GLY A 551 -19.45 2.81 27.65
N ILE A 552 -18.13 2.99 27.64
CA ILE A 552 -17.16 1.94 27.94
C ILE A 552 -16.16 2.52 28.93
N SER A 553 -16.01 1.89 30.09
CA SER A 553 -14.91 2.17 31.01
C SER A 553 -13.81 1.14 30.78
N LYS A 554 -12.66 1.59 30.27
CA LYS A 554 -11.50 0.70 30.07
C LYS A 554 -10.83 0.32 31.37
N GLU A 555 -10.90 1.19 32.38
CA GLU A 555 -10.29 0.97 33.69
C GLU A 555 -11.02 -0.15 34.44
N GLU A 556 -12.35 -0.10 34.43
CA GLU A 556 -13.21 -1.08 35.12
C GLU A 556 -13.61 -2.26 34.22
N GLY A 557 -13.34 -2.17 32.92
CA GLY A 557 -13.76 -3.19 31.96
C GLY A 557 -15.28 -3.30 31.78
N VAL A 558 -16.05 -2.27 32.14
CA VAL A 558 -17.51 -2.30 32.05
C VAL A 558 -18.03 -1.62 30.79
N VAL A 559 -19.10 -2.19 30.22
CA VAL A 559 -19.89 -1.57 29.16
C VAL A 559 -21.25 -1.19 29.72
N LEU A 560 -21.64 0.06 29.57
CA LEU A 560 -22.86 0.62 30.13
C LEU A 560 -23.73 1.24 29.04
N LEU A 561 -25.05 1.07 29.17
CA LEU A 561 -26.04 1.74 28.34
C LEU A 561 -26.76 2.76 29.22
N SER A 562 -26.85 4.00 28.74
CA SER A 562 -27.51 5.09 29.46
C SER A 562 -28.57 5.79 28.60
N ILE A 563 -29.71 6.17 29.19
CA ILE A 563 -30.72 7.01 28.54
C ILE A 563 -31.05 8.21 29.43
N PRO A 564 -30.90 9.45 28.94
CA PRO A 564 -31.39 10.64 29.63
C PRO A 564 -32.88 10.89 29.32
N VAL A 565 -33.64 11.30 30.34
CA VAL A 565 -35.04 11.75 30.24
C VAL A 565 -35.13 13.15 30.82
N ASP A 566 -35.59 14.10 30.01
CA ASP A 566 -35.72 15.50 30.40
C ASP A 566 -36.97 15.71 31.25
N VAL A 567 -36.79 16.05 32.53
CA VAL A 567 -37.90 16.14 33.49
C VAL A 567 -38.81 17.33 33.17
N ARG A 568 -38.27 18.42 32.63
CA ARG A 568 -39.03 19.65 32.35
C ARG A 568 -40.09 19.47 31.27
N TYR A 569 -39.79 18.64 30.28
CA TYR A 569 -40.63 18.47 29.09
C TYR A 569 -41.33 17.12 29.02
N SER A 570 -41.13 16.27 30.03
CA SER A 570 -41.74 14.94 30.08
C SER A 570 -43.05 14.97 30.86
N ASP A 571 -43.96 14.06 30.50
CA ASP A 571 -45.10 13.75 31.36
C ASP A 571 -44.70 12.69 32.39
N GLU A 572 -45.47 12.58 33.49
CA GLU A 572 -45.18 11.60 34.55
C GLU A 572 -45.21 10.13 34.00
N ASN A 573 -45.78 9.89 32.82
CA ASN A 573 -45.75 8.58 32.16
C ASN A 573 -44.52 8.36 31.28
N ALA A 574 -43.77 9.37 30.88
CA ALA A 574 -42.73 9.26 29.87
C ALA A 574 -41.72 8.17 30.25
N LEU A 575 -41.30 8.17 31.52
CA LEU A 575 -40.36 7.19 32.06
C LEU A 575 -40.98 5.78 32.12
N ALA A 576 -42.27 5.68 32.41
CA ALA A 576 -43.00 4.40 32.39
C ALA A 576 -43.16 3.83 30.98
N HIS A 577 -43.36 4.68 29.96
CA HIS A 577 -43.39 4.27 28.56
C HIS A 577 -42.00 3.88 28.04
N LEU A 578 -40.93 4.46 28.59
CA LEU A 578 -39.55 4.19 28.19
C LEU A 578 -38.98 2.89 28.79
N VAL A 579 -39.41 2.51 30.01
CA VAL A 579 -38.77 1.41 30.76
C VAL A 579 -38.85 0.07 30.04
N PHE A 580 -39.98 -0.28 29.42
CA PHE A 580 -40.12 -1.56 28.71
C PHE A 580 -39.27 -1.63 27.43
N PRO A 581 -39.35 -0.67 26.49
CA PRO A 581 -38.45 -0.63 25.34
C PRO A 581 -36.97 -0.67 25.74
N PHE A 582 -36.60 0.02 26.83
CA PHE A 582 -35.25 0.01 27.34
C PHE A 582 -34.84 -1.40 27.81
N VAL A 583 -35.66 -2.08 28.60
CA VAL A 583 -35.37 -3.44 29.08
C VAL A 583 -35.28 -4.44 27.94
N GLU A 584 -36.19 -4.39 26.96
CA GLU A 584 -36.12 -5.24 25.77
C GLU A 584 -34.83 -5.02 24.98
N LEU A 585 -34.42 -3.77 24.87
CA LEU A 585 -33.19 -3.38 24.22
C LEU A 585 -31.96 -3.93 24.97
N VAL A 586 -31.93 -3.82 26.29
CA VAL A 586 -30.87 -4.39 27.15
C VAL A 586 -30.76 -5.90 26.96
N ARG A 587 -31.89 -6.62 26.94
CA ARG A 587 -31.91 -8.07 26.67
C ARG A 587 -31.30 -8.39 25.30
N ARG A 588 -31.64 -7.60 24.28
CA ARG A 588 -31.09 -7.77 22.92
C ARG A 588 -29.59 -7.56 22.89
N TRP A 589 -29.09 -6.49 23.54
CA TRP A 589 -27.67 -6.21 23.65
C TRP A 589 -26.92 -7.30 24.42
N LYS A 590 -27.41 -7.71 25.59
CA LYS A 590 -26.79 -8.79 26.38
C LYS A 590 -26.69 -10.09 25.59
N LYS A 591 -27.78 -10.49 24.91
CA LYS A 591 -27.78 -11.67 24.02
C LYS A 591 -26.79 -11.54 22.86
N GLY A 592 -26.71 -10.37 22.25
CA GLY A 592 -25.76 -10.07 21.17
C GLY A 592 -24.32 -10.18 21.64
N ILE A 593 -24.00 -9.52 22.77
CA ILE A 593 -22.68 -9.53 23.40
C ILE A 593 -22.30 -10.96 23.81
N GLN A 594 -23.19 -11.69 24.48
CA GLN A 594 -22.94 -13.07 24.89
C GLN A 594 -22.66 -13.99 23.69
N LYS A 595 -23.37 -13.79 22.57
CA LYS A 595 -23.08 -14.51 21.32
C LYS A 595 -21.68 -14.19 20.79
N LEU A 596 -21.24 -12.94 20.85
CA LEU A 596 -19.88 -12.55 20.45
C LEU A 596 -18.82 -13.19 21.36
N LEU A 597 -19.05 -13.20 22.67
CA LEU A 597 -18.14 -13.78 23.65
C LEU A 597 -18.05 -15.31 23.54
N SER A 598 -19.11 -15.96 23.08
CA SER A 598 -19.13 -17.42 22.84
C SER A 598 -18.45 -17.86 21.54
N MET A 599 -17.99 -16.91 20.69
CA MET A 599 -17.28 -17.28 19.47
C MET A 599 -15.83 -17.71 19.79
N PRO A 600 -15.37 -18.85 19.24
CA PRO A 600 -14.05 -19.39 19.50
C PRO A 600 -12.90 -18.57 18.90
#